data_AF-A0A939YQW6-F1
#
_entry.id   AF-A0A939YQW6-F1
#
_cell.length_a   1.000
_cell.length_b   1.000
_cell.length_c   1.000
_cell.angle_alpha   90.00
_cell.angle_beta   90.00
_cell.angle_gamma   90.00
#
_symmetry.space_group_name_H-M   'P 1'
#
loop_
_entity.id
_entity.type
_entity.pdbx_description
1 polymer ?
#
loop_
_entity_poly.entity_id
_entity_poly.type
_entity_poly.pdbx_seq_one_letter_code
_entity_poly.pdbx_strand_id
1 'polypeptide(L)'
;MSLLDKLIGNSKKAVNNVIGSITNALNEKGKAEQEAPKPQHSGIQVGATIPHYEPEPAPSGVSWGPTMPAEPNQYNYPGTWLQYFDVLFMKEFSEYRIVRDVIGDGKRVVYTFYSGEKTALVVEVMNQSCAAQKLRRDCRRSGTPYLRYYYDHEGWWNTYSYVCDRTRAALG
;
A
#
# COMPACT_ATOMS: atom_id res chain seq x y z
N MET A 1 -2.13 -2.10 -33.16
CA MET A 1 -1.17 -2.15 -32.05
C MET A 1 -1.87 -1.74 -30.78
N SER A 2 -1.93 -2.63 -29.77
CA SER A 2 -2.63 -2.40 -28.52
C SER A 2 -1.81 -1.47 -27.60
N LEU A 3 -2.48 -0.72 -26.73
CA LEU A 3 -1.80 0.11 -25.72
C LEU A 3 -0.97 -0.75 -24.74
N LEU A 4 -1.36 -2.02 -24.57
CA LEU A 4 -0.62 -3.02 -23.81
C LEU A 4 0.76 -3.28 -24.43
N ASP A 5 0.84 -3.40 -25.76
CA ASP A 5 2.10 -3.59 -26.49
C ASP A 5 3.02 -2.37 -26.34
N LYS A 6 2.45 -1.16 -26.26
CA LYS A 6 3.21 0.09 -26.07
C LYS A 6 3.75 0.28 -24.64
N LEU A 7 3.09 -0.25 -23.62
CA LEU A 7 3.60 -0.24 -22.24
C LEU A 7 4.77 -1.21 -22.09
N ILE A 8 4.67 -2.41 -22.68
CA ILE A 8 5.72 -3.44 -22.65
C ILE A 8 7.02 -2.97 -23.34
N GLY A 9 6.91 -2.21 -24.45
CA GLY A 9 8.08 -1.73 -25.21
C GLY A 9 9.00 -0.75 -24.47
N ASN A 10 8.48 0.01 -23.50
CA ASN A 10 9.25 1.03 -22.78
C ASN A 10 9.99 0.50 -21.54
N SER A 11 9.67 -0.72 -21.08
CA SER A 11 10.20 -1.29 -19.83
C SER A 11 11.71 -1.62 -19.88
N LYS A 12 12.27 -1.87 -21.08
CA LYS A 12 13.71 -2.24 -21.21
C LYS A 12 14.70 -1.10 -20.87
N LYS A 13 14.26 0.16 -20.83
CA LYS A 13 15.16 1.30 -20.55
C LYS A 13 15.19 1.72 -19.07
N ALA A 14 14.21 1.34 -18.26
CA ALA A 14 14.06 1.83 -16.88
C ALA A 14 14.85 1.03 -15.83
N VAL A 15 15.22 -0.23 -16.15
CA VAL A 15 15.82 -1.16 -15.18
C VAL A 15 17.25 -0.76 -14.76
N ASN A 16 17.98 -0.02 -15.59
CA ASN A 16 19.39 0.29 -15.33
C ASN A 16 19.63 1.48 -14.37
N ASN A 17 18.62 2.29 -14.04
CA ASN A 17 18.80 3.49 -13.20
C ASN A 17 18.45 3.31 -11.71
N VAL A 18 17.76 2.23 -11.34
CA VAL A 18 17.22 2.07 -9.96
C VAL A 18 18.27 1.50 -8.99
N ILE A 19 19.24 0.72 -9.47
CA ILE A 19 20.23 0.05 -8.61
C ILE A 19 21.22 1.05 -7.97
N GLY A 20 21.43 2.23 -8.56
CA GLY A 20 22.37 3.24 -8.02
C GLY A 20 21.83 4.11 -6.88
N SER A 21 20.52 4.10 -6.61
CA SER A 21 19.90 5.07 -5.69
C SER A 21 19.72 4.56 -4.25
N ILE A 22 19.93 3.25 -4.01
CA ILE A 22 19.68 2.61 -2.70
C ILE A 22 20.90 2.73 -1.76
N THR A 23 22.09 3.06 -2.26
CA THR A 23 23.34 2.97 -1.48
C THR A 23 23.69 4.23 -0.68
N ASN A 24 23.03 5.37 -0.90
CA ASN A 24 23.45 6.65 -0.31
C ASN A 24 22.61 7.16 0.88
N ALA A 25 21.53 6.49 1.28
CA ALA A 25 20.58 7.03 2.27
C ALA A 25 20.77 6.53 3.72
N LEU A 26 21.81 5.74 4.02
CA LEU A 26 21.99 5.10 5.33
C LEU A 26 23.05 5.75 6.25
N ASN A 27 23.49 6.97 5.95
CA ASN A 27 24.62 7.55 6.69
C ASN A 27 24.40 9.01 7.07
N GLU A 28 23.51 9.29 8.04
CA GLU A 28 23.61 10.53 8.83
C GLU A 28 22.94 10.42 10.23
N LYS A 29 23.77 10.72 11.25
CA LYS A 29 23.54 10.87 12.70
C LYS A 29 22.50 11.97 12.99
N GLY A 30 21.85 12.16 14.15
CA GLY A 30 22.08 11.79 15.55
C GLY A 30 22.00 13.05 16.47
N LYS A 31 21.22 12.96 17.56
CA LYS A 31 21.20 13.72 18.84
C LYS A 31 20.76 15.20 18.92
N ALA A 32 19.81 15.49 19.84
CA ALA A 32 19.88 16.53 20.88
C ALA A 32 18.79 16.32 21.96
N GLU A 33 19.15 16.56 23.22
CA GLU A 33 18.41 16.37 24.49
C GLU A 33 18.28 17.75 25.20
N GLN A 34 17.51 17.80 26.32
CA GLN A 34 17.33 18.89 27.33
C GLN A 34 16.16 19.89 27.12
N GLU A 35 15.37 20.35 28.10
CA GLU A 35 15.13 20.09 29.55
C GLU A 35 13.85 20.89 29.97
N ALA A 36 13.19 20.55 31.10
CA ALA A 36 11.88 21.06 31.57
C ALA A 36 11.94 22.35 32.43
N PRO A 37 10.79 22.95 32.84
CA PRO A 37 10.33 22.76 34.24
C PRO A 37 8.80 22.74 34.50
N LYS A 38 8.41 22.27 35.70
CA LYS A 38 7.05 22.08 36.28
C LYS A 38 6.38 23.38 36.80
N PRO A 39 5.08 23.32 37.17
CA PRO A 39 4.76 23.45 38.60
C PRO A 39 3.69 22.47 39.14
N GLN A 40 3.63 22.41 40.47
CA GLN A 40 2.86 21.52 41.36
C GLN A 40 1.36 21.89 41.46
N HIS A 41 0.50 20.91 41.76
CA HIS A 41 -0.61 21.09 42.71
C HIS A 41 -1.06 19.76 43.32
N SER A 42 -1.39 19.84 44.61
CA SER A 42 -1.72 18.79 45.57
C SER A 42 -3.15 18.29 45.45
N GLY A 43 -3.39 17.01 45.74
CA GLY A 43 -4.74 16.49 46.02
C GLY A 43 -4.78 14.95 46.10
N ILE A 44 -4.84 14.41 47.32
CA ILE A 44 -5.06 12.99 47.60
C ILE A 44 -6.58 12.75 47.62
N GLN A 45 -7.09 11.83 46.78
CA GLN A 45 -8.31 11.08 47.09
C GLN A 45 -8.14 9.61 46.67
N VAL A 46 -8.38 8.76 47.67
CA VAL A 46 -8.36 7.30 47.60
C VAL A 46 -9.68 6.84 46.99
N GLY A 47 -9.61 6.14 45.86
CA GLY A 47 -10.73 5.42 45.27
C GLY A 47 -10.16 4.28 44.44
N ALA A 48 -10.43 3.04 44.86
CA ALA A 48 -9.90 1.83 44.22
C ALA A 48 -10.23 1.82 42.72
N THR A 49 -9.20 2.06 41.90
CA THR A 49 -9.29 1.98 40.44
C THR A 49 -9.39 0.50 40.09
N ILE A 50 -10.61 0.05 39.78
CA ILE A 50 -10.81 -1.17 38.99
C ILE A 50 -9.92 -0.99 37.75
N PRO A 51 -8.99 -1.90 37.43
CA PRO A 51 -8.21 -1.76 36.21
C PRO A 51 -9.21 -1.66 35.05
N HIS A 52 -9.25 -0.47 34.43
CA HIS A 52 -9.93 -0.28 33.17
C HIS A 52 -9.15 -1.14 32.19
N TYR A 53 -9.63 -2.36 31.96
CA TYR A 53 -9.19 -3.17 30.86
C TYR A 53 -9.63 -2.41 29.61
N GLU A 54 -8.77 -1.55 29.10
CA GLU A 54 -8.89 -1.09 27.72
C GLU A 54 -8.94 -2.36 26.89
N PRO A 55 -10.04 -2.62 26.16
CA PRO A 55 -10.05 -3.74 25.24
C PRO A 55 -8.89 -3.51 24.29
N GLU A 56 -7.90 -4.41 24.31
CA GLU A 56 -6.95 -4.56 23.21
C GLU A 56 -7.77 -4.46 21.91
N PRO A 57 -7.50 -3.49 21.03
CA PRO A 57 -8.34 -3.27 19.86
C PRO A 57 -8.34 -4.55 19.05
N ALA A 58 -9.46 -5.28 19.12
CA ALA A 58 -9.66 -6.50 18.36
C ALA A 58 -9.43 -6.14 16.89
N PRO A 59 -8.70 -6.97 16.12
CA PRO A 59 -8.52 -6.73 14.70
C PRO A 59 -9.91 -6.63 14.07
N SER A 60 -10.30 -5.43 13.62
CA SER A 60 -11.62 -5.20 13.06
C SER A 60 -11.74 -6.09 11.82
N GLY A 61 -12.54 -7.15 11.91
CA GLY A 61 -12.79 -8.10 10.81
C GLY A 61 -13.50 -7.51 9.59
N VAL A 62 -13.58 -6.18 9.49
CA VAL A 62 -14.15 -5.42 8.38
C VAL A 62 -13.38 -4.12 8.28
N SER A 63 -12.78 -3.89 7.11
CA SER A 63 -11.75 -2.90 6.78
C SER A 63 -12.24 -1.44 6.79
N TRP A 64 -12.93 -1.03 7.85
CA TRP A 64 -13.31 0.37 8.07
C TRP A 64 -13.71 0.62 9.52
N GLY A 65 -13.19 1.71 10.09
CA GLY A 65 -13.53 2.18 11.42
C GLY A 65 -12.84 3.52 11.72
N PRO A 66 -13.28 4.24 12.77
CA PRO A 66 -12.67 5.51 13.17
C PRO A 66 -11.22 5.33 13.68
N THR A 67 -10.84 4.11 14.06
CA THR A 67 -9.55 3.79 14.66
C THR A 67 -8.61 3.17 13.64
N MET A 68 -7.35 3.62 13.62
CA MET A 68 -6.29 2.99 12.84
C MET A 68 -6.11 1.53 13.26
N PRO A 69 -6.19 0.56 12.33
CA PRO A 69 -5.80 -0.81 12.63
C PRO A 69 -4.33 -0.85 13.07
N ALA A 70 -4.02 -1.69 14.07
CA ALA A 70 -2.63 -1.96 14.46
C ALA A 70 -1.83 -2.65 13.33
N GLU A 71 -2.52 -3.20 12.34
CA GLU A 71 -1.93 -3.86 11.19
C GLU A 71 -1.16 -2.87 10.28
N PRO A 72 -0.01 -3.30 9.70
CA PRO A 72 0.66 -2.56 8.65
C PRO A 72 -0.27 -2.21 7.48
N ASN A 73 -0.23 -0.96 7.06
CA ASN A 73 -0.99 -0.39 5.95
C ASN A 73 -0.12 0.66 5.25
N GLN A 74 -0.60 1.17 4.12
CA GLN A 74 0.14 2.16 3.33
C GLN A 74 0.49 3.48 4.05
N TYR A 75 -0.22 3.83 5.14
CA TYR A 75 -0.01 5.08 5.89
C TYR A 75 0.98 4.94 7.05
N ASN A 76 1.09 3.73 7.65
CA ASN A 76 2.07 3.46 8.72
C ASN A 76 3.30 2.67 8.22
N TYR A 77 3.38 2.39 6.93
CA TYR A 77 4.54 1.79 6.29
C TYR A 77 5.72 2.79 6.28
N PRO A 78 6.96 2.38 6.61
CA PRO A 78 8.14 3.26 6.61
C PRO A 78 8.63 3.53 5.17
N GLY A 79 7.78 4.17 4.36
CA GLY A 79 8.00 4.45 2.95
C GLY A 79 6.79 5.10 2.29
N THR A 80 6.83 5.21 0.97
CA THR A 80 5.69 5.70 0.16
C THR A 80 4.63 4.61 0.02
N TRP A 81 3.38 5.01 -0.28
CA TRP A 81 2.31 4.06 -0.64
C TRP A 81 2.74 3.15 -1.80
N LEU A 82 3.53 3.67 -2.75
CA LEU A 82 4.06 2.90 -3.88
C LEU A 82 4.99 1.78 -3.40
N GLN A 83 5.94 2.12 -2.52
CA GLN A 83 6.84 1.13 -1.92
C GLN A 83 6.07 0.09 -1.09
N TYR A 84 5.01 0.51 -0.38
CA TYR A 84 4.14 -0.40 0.36
C TYR A 84 3.53 -1.46 -0.59
N PHE A 85 2.90 -1.04 -1.68
CA PHE A 85 2.29 -1.97 -2.64
C PHE A 85 3.34 -2.81 -3.38
N ASP A 86 4.49 -2.24 -3.73
CA ASP A 86 5.59 -3.00 -4.36
C ASP A 86 6.06 -4.14 -3.45
N VAL A 87 6.37 -3.84 -2.20
CA VAL A 87 6.87 -4.85 -1.24
C VAL A 87 5.79 -5.89 -0.95
N LEU A 88 4.55 -5.45 -0.74
CA LEU A 88 3.43 -6.36 -0.49
C LEU A 88 3.25 -7.33 -1.65
N PHE A 89 3.11 -6.82 -2.88
CA PHE A 89 2.83 -7.67 -4.03
C PHE A 89 3.99 -8.59 -4.37
N MET A 90 5.24 -8.10 -4.35
CA MET A 90 6.41 -8.93 -4.66
C MET A 90 6.68 -10.01 -3.61
N LYS A 91 6.32 -9.76 -2.35
CA LYS A 91 6.49 -10.72 -1.26
C LYS A 91 5.36 -11.76 -1.21
N GLU A 92 4.11 -11.32 -1.26
CA GLU A 92 2.95 -12.18 -1.00
C GLU A 92 2.45 -12.96 -2.21
N PHE A 93 2.85 -12.54 -3.41
CA PHE A 93 2.43 -13.13 -4.68
C PHE A 93 3.65 -13.49 -5.56
N SER A 94 4.72 -13.93 -4.90
CA SER A 94 6.01 -14.27 -5.52
C SER A 94 5.94 -15.39 -6.57
N GLU A 95 4.88 -16.19 -6.55
CA GLU A 95 4.56 -17.22 -7.54
C GLU A 95 4.10 -16.65 -8.88
N TYR A 96 3.74 -15.35 -8.93
CA TYR A 96 3.40 -14.65 -10.16
C TYR A 96 4.58 -13.80 -10.64
N ARG A 97 4.75 -13.71 -11.96
CA ARG A 97 5.58 -12.65 -12.53
C ARG A 97 4.80 -11.34 -12.49
N ILE A 98 5.28 -10.35 -11.76
CA ILE A 98 4.60 -9.06 -11.60
C ILE A 98 5.38 -7.97 -12.34
N VAL A 99 4.70 -7.26 -13.24
CA VAL A 99 5.25 -6.09 -13.97
C VAL A 99 4.53 -4.84 -13.49
N ARG A 100 5.29 -3.76 -13.24
CA ARG A 100 4.79 -2.49 -12.75
C ARG A 100 4.98 -1.38 -13.80
N ASP A 101 3.89 -0.70 -14.12
CA ASP A 101 3.89 0.49 -14.99
C ASP A 101 3.42 1.72 -14.23
N VAL A 102 4.22 2.79 -14.26
CA VAL A 102 3.88 4.09 -13.67
C VAL A 102 3.29 4.99 -14.76
N ILE A 103 2.10 5.55 -14.52
CA ILE A 103 1.32 6.34 -15.47
C ILE A 103 1.02 7.72 -14.88
N GLY A 104 1.11 8.77 -15.69
CA GLY A 104 0.68 10.12 -15.31
C GLY A 104 1.44 10.68 -14.10
N ASP A 105 2.75 10.86 -14.26
CA ASP A 105 3.66 11.46 -13.27
C ASP A 105 3.61 10.82 -11.88
N GLY A 106 3.33 9.52 -11.80
CA GLY A 106 3.29 8.78 -10.54
C GLY A 106 1.95 8.80 -9.81
N LYS A 107 0.92 9.44 -10.36
CA LYS A 107 -0.44 9.48 -9.75
C LYS A 107 -1.23 8.19 -9.96
N ARG A 108 -0.70 7.28 -10.77
CA ARG A 108 -1.33 6.02 -11.13
C ARG A 108 -0.26 4.97 -11.39
N VAL A 109 -0.43 3.79 -10.83
CA VAL A 109 0.45 2.64 -11.04
C VAL A 109 -0.39 1.43 -11.38
N VAL A 110 0.08 0.63 -12.32
CA VAL A 110 -0.56 -0.60 -12.74
C VAL A 110 0.38 -1.76 -12.49
N TYR A 111 -0.08 -2.75 -11.75
CA TYR A 111 0.58 -4.03 -11.57
C TYR A 111 -0.11 -5.07 -12.44
N THR A 112 0.67 -5.74 -13.28
CA THR A 112 0.18 -6.83 -14.12
C THR A 112 0.78 -8.14 -13.62
N PHE A 113 -0.09 -9.02 -13.12
CA PHE A 113 0.26 -10.35 -12.63
C PHE A 113 0.16 -11.33 -13.79
N TYR A 114 1.22 -12.10 -14.01
CA TYR A 114 1.28 -13.13 -15.04
C TYR A 114 1.45 -14.52 -14.40
N SER A 115 0.65 -15.48 -14.87
CA SER A 115 0.83 -16.91 -14.62
C SER A 115 1.29 -17.54 -15.93
N GLY A 116 2.59 -17.82 -16.03
CA GLY A 116 3.24 -18.10 -17.32
C GLY A 116 3.14 -16.90 -18.27
N GLU A 117 2.64 -17.13 -19.48
CA GLU A 117 2.43 -16.08 -20.50
C GLU A 117 1.05 -15.42 -20.43
N LYS A 118 0.15 -15.90 -19.58
CA LYS A 118 -1.21 -15.36 -19.45
C LYS A 118 -1.26 -14.29 -18.37
N THR A 119 -1.90 -13.16 -18.68
CA THR A 119 -2.26 -12.19 -17.65
C THR A 119 -3.33 -12.78 -16.72
N ALA A 120 -2.96 -12.97 -15.45
CA ALA A 120 -3.82 -13.51 -14.40
C ALA A 120 -4.69 -12.41 -13.76
N LEU A 121 -4.10 -11.25 -13.48
CA LEU A 121 -4.77 -10.12 -12.83
C LEU A 121 -4.11 -8.80 -13.22
N VAL A 122 -4.92 -7.76 -13.36
CA VAL A 122 -4.44 -6.37 -13.45
C VAL A 122 -4.90 -5.62 -12.21
N VAL A 123 -3.97 -5.05 -11.46
CA VAL A 123 -4.24 -4.20 -10.30
C VAL A 123 -3.87 -2.77 -10.63
N GLU A 124 -4.80 -1.84 -10.44
CA GLU A 124 -4.57 -0.41 -10.62
C GLU A 124 -4.59 0.29 -9.26
N VAL A 125 -3.51 0.99 -8.92
CA VAL A 125 -3.40 1.83 -7.73
C VAL A 125 -3.36 3.28 -8.17
N MET A 126 -4.27 4.13 -7.68
CA MET A 126 -4.44 5.50 -8.19
C MET A 126 -5.01 6.42 -7.12
N ASN A 127 -4.97 7.73 -7.35
CA ASN A 127 -5.77 8.64 -6.54
C ASN A 127 -7.28 8.50 -6.82
N GLN A 128 -8.08 8.77 -5.80
CA GLN A 128 -9.54 8.73 -5.86
C GLN A 128 -10.11 9.75 -6.85
N SER A 129 -9.44 10.90 -6.99
CA SER A 129 -9.85 11.95 -7.94
C SER A 129 -9.60 11.58 -9.42
N CYS A 130 -8.88 10.50 -9.72
CA CYS A 130 -8.65 10.12 -11.10
C CYS A 130 -9.86 9.37 -11.70
N ALA A 131 -10.35 9.89 -12.82
CA ALA A 131 -11.49 9.34 -13.55
C ALA A 131 -11.10 8.25 -14.58
N ALA A 132 -9.96 7.57 -14.40
CA ALA A 132 -9.52 6.55 -15.35
C ALA A 132 -10.49 5.35 -15.38
N GLN A 133 -11.15 5.14 -16.52
CA GLN A 133 -12.07 4.01 -16.74
C GLN A 133 -11.64 3.09 -17.89
N LYS A 134 -10.69 3.55 -18.73
CA LYS A 134 -10.30 2.84 -19.94
C LYS A 134 -9.74 1.44 -19.64
N LEU A 135 -8.78 1.34 -18.69
CA LEU A 135 -8.13 0.07 -18.37
C LEU A 135 -9.14 -0.96 -17.84
N ARG A 136 -10.01 -0.57 -16.91
CA ARG A 136 -11.12 -1.41 -16.44
C ARG A 136 -11.98 -1.96 -17.59
N ARG A 137 -12.36 -1.11 -18.54
CA ARG A 137 -13.16 -1.52 -19.71
C ARG A 137 -12.39 -2.50 -20.61
N ASP A 138 -11.10 -2.24 -20.82
CA ASP A 138 -10.24 -3.10 -21.64
C ASP A 138 -10.08 -4.48 -21.00
N CYS A 139 -9.81 -4.56 -19.68
CA CYS A 139 -9.74 -5.82 -18.93
C CYS A 139 -11.07 -6.59 -18.97
N ARG A 140 -12.20 -5.89 -18.79
CA ARG A 140 -13.54 -6.49 -18.91
C ARG A 140 -13.76 -7.10 -20.30
N ARG A 141 -13.32 -6.41 -21.35
CA ARG A 141 -13.46 -6.91 -22.74
C ARG A 141 -12.57 -8.11 -23.02
N SER A 142 -11.38 -8.19 -22.42
CA SER A 142 -10.46 -9.34 -22.58
C SER A 142 -10.75 -10.50 -21.65
N GLY A 143 -11.69 -10.36 -20.71
CA GLY A 143 -11.94 -11.36 -19.66
C GLY A 143 -10.83 -11.45 -18.62
N THR A 144 -9.98 -10.43 -18.52
CA THR A 144 -8.90 -10.37 -17.53
C THR A 144 -9.45 -9.81 -16.21
N PRO A 145 -9.24 -10.50 -15.07
CA PRO A 145 -9.56 -9.95 -13.76
C PRO A 145 -8.92 -8.58 -13.54
N TYR A 146 -9.66 -7.69 -12.87
CA TYR A 146 -9.24 -6.32 -12.63
C TYR A 146 -9.58 -5.89 -11.20
N LEU A 147 -8.59 -5.36 -10.49
CA LEU A 147 -8.76 -4.73 -9.18
C LEU A 147 -8.29 -3.27 -9.20
N ARG A 148 -8.86 -2.51 -8.28
CA ARG A 148 -8.47 -1.12 -8.04
C ARG A 148 -8.32 -0.84 -6.56
N TYR A 149 -7.22 -0.20 -6.21
CA TYR A 149 -6.98 0.40 -4.90
C TYR A 149 -6.80 1.91 -5.06
N TYR A 150 -7.20 2.64 -4.03
CA TYR A 150 -6.98 4.07 -3.95
C TYR A 150 -5.96 4.35 -2.85
N TYR A 151 -4.92 5.12 -3.16
CA TYR A 151 -3.88 5.43 -2.18
C TYR A 151 -4.19 6.67 -1.32
N ASP A 152 -5.25 7.40 -1.62
CA ASP A 152 -5.62 8.65 -0.93
C ASP A 152 -7.11 8.71 -0.55
N HIS A 153 -7.81 7.58 -0.58
CA HIS A 153 -9.21 7.52 -0.17
C HIS A 153 -9.32 7.69 1.35
N GLU A 154 -10.32 8.44 1.81
CA GLU A 154 -10.60 8.63 3.24
C GLU A 154 -10.91 7.28 3.93
N GLY A 155 -10.16 6.97 4.99
CA GLY A 155 -10.25 5.74 5.80
C GLY A 155 -9.06 4.78 5.67
N TRP A 156 -9.06 3.71 6.46
CA TRP A 156 -8.00 2.69 6.51
C TRP A 156 -8.19 1.62 5.44
N TRP A 157 -8.06 2.02 4.19
CA TRP A 157 -8.15 1.09 3.07
C TRP A 157 -6.71 0.75 2.67
N ASN A 158 -6.46 -0.53 2.45
CA ASN A 158 -5.14 -1.12 2.18
C ASN A 158 -4.35 -1.45 3.45
N THR A 159 -4.99 -2.09 4.44
CA THR A 159 -4.25 -2.92 5.39
C THR A 159 -3.66 -4.13 4.66
N TYR A 160 -2.59 -4.70 5.21
CA TYR A 160 -1.87 -5.80 4.59
C TYR A 160 -2.80 -6.98 4.24
N SER A 161 -3.55 -7.48 5.22
CA SER A 161 -4.54 -8.55 5.09
C SER A 161 -5.60 -8.22 4.05
N TYR A 162 -6.17 -7.01 4.09
CA TYR A 162 -7.18 -6.59 3.12
C TYR A 162 -6.67 -6.63 1.69
N VAL A 163 -5.49 -6.08 1.42
CA VAL A 163 -4.90 -6.11 0.07
C VAL A 163 -4.62 -7.55 -0.33
N CYS A 164 -4.07 -8.38 0.57
CA CYS A 164 -3.77 -9.76 0.29
C CYS A 164 -5.02 -10.58 -0.04
N ASP A 165 -6.02 -10.56 0.83
CA ASP A 165 -7.25 -11.35 0.72
C ASP A 165 -8.04 -10.96 -0.52
N ARG A 166 -8.19 -9.65 -0.77
CA ARG A 166 -8.90 -9.14 -1.94
C ARG A 166 -8.17 -9.49 -3.24
N THR A 167 -6.83 -9.45 -3.23
CA THR A 167 -6.02 -9.81 -4.40
C THR A 167 -6.05 -11.30 -4.67
N ARG A 168 -5.93 -12.15 -3.63
CA ARG A 168 -6.10 -13.62 -3.75
C ARG A 168 -7.47 -13.97 -4.29
N ALA A 169 -8.54 -13.39 -3.74
CA ALA A 169 -9.90 -13.64 -4.22
C ALA A 169 -10.10 -13.28 -5.71
N ALA A 170 -9.35 -12.32 -6.24
CA ALA A 170 -9.43 -11.95 -7.66
C ALA A 170 -8.55 -12.81 -8.59
N LEU A 171 -7.53 -13.49 -8.04
CA LEU A 171 -6.69 -14.42 -8.77
C LEU A 171 -7.35 -15.80 -8.94
N GLY A 172 -8.35 -16.12 -8.10
CA GLY A 172 -9.06 -17.41 -8.09
C GLY A 172 -8.37 -18.43 -7.20
#